data_AF-A0A261B4H9-F1
#
_entry.id   AF-A0A261B4H9-F1
#
_cell.length_a   1.000
_cell.length_b   1.000
_cell.length_c   1.000
_cell.angle_alpha   90.00
_cell.angle_beta   90.00
_cell.angle_gamma   90.00
#
_symmetry.space_group_name_H-M   'P 1'
#
loop_
_entity.id
_entity.type
_entity.pdbx_description
1 polymer ?
#
loop_
_entity_poly.entity_id
_entity_poly.type
_entity_poly.pdbx_seq_one_letter_code
_entity_poly.pdbx_strand_id
1 'polypeptide(L)'
;MLSRQVIRPILQAARKGHSSHSPSAVTYTGQGPNTFVNDGWASARLPFHVTNKWGFAAKAITFLAVGFWAPFIVVEYQLRKANQ
;
A
#
# COMPACT_ATOMS: atom_id res chain seq x y z
N MET A 1 -8.59 6.38 -48.07
CA MET A 1 -8.92 7.34 -46.99
C MET A 1 -9.20 6.68 -45.63
N LEU A 2 -9.55 5.38 -45.56
CA LEU A 2 -9.77 4.62 -44.31
C LEU A 2 -8.51 4.44 -43.41
N SER A 3 -7.32 4.32 -43.99
CA SER A 3 -6.09 4.06 -43.21
C SER A 3 -5.74 5.19 -42.23
N ARG A 4 -5.96 6.46 -42.61
CA ARG A 4 -5.69 7.62 -41.74
C ARG A 4 -6.64 7.72 -40.55
N GLN A 5 -7.86 7.17 -40.64
CA GLN A 5 -8.84 7.21 -39.56
C GLN A 5 -8.58 6.14 -38.49
N VAL A 6 -7.97 5.01 -38.85
CA VAL A 6 -7.64 3.92 -37.91
C VAL A 6 -6.26 4.10 -37.29
N ILE A 7 -5.30 4.68 -38.02
CA ILE A 7 -3.93 4.87 -37.51
C ILE A 7 -3.89 5.98 -36.44
N ARG A 8 -4.68 7.06 -36.60
CA ARG A 8 -4.70 8.18 -35.65
C ARG A 8 -5.06 7.79 -34.20
N PRO A 9 -6.13 7.02 -33.92
CA PRO A 9 -6.45 6.62 -32.55
C PRO A 9 -5.40 5.68 -31.96
N ILE A 10 -4.80 4.80 -32.77
CA ILE A 10 -3.71 3.91 -32.32
C ILE A 10 -2.45 4.71 -31.97
N LEU A 11 -2.06 5.67 -32.82
CA LEU A 11 -0.91 6.54 -32.56
C LEU A 11 -1.14 7.44 -31.34
N GLN A 12 -2.38 7.92 -31.15
CA GLN A 12 -2.76 8.70 -29.97
C GLN A 12 -2.78 7.85 -28.69
N ALA A 13 -3.24 6.60 -28.76
CA ALA A 13 -3.20 5.65 -27.64
C ALA A 13 -1.77 5.30 -27.23
N ALA A 14 -0.90 5.03 -28.20
CA ALA A 14 0.53 4.78 -27.94
C ALA A 14 1.23 6.01 -27.33
N ARG A 15 0.98 7.22 -27.85
CA ARG A 15 1.52 8.45 -27.25
C ARG A 15 1.00 8.72 -25.84
N LYS A 16 -0.28 8.43 -25.54
CA LYS A 16 -0.84 8.54 -24.19
C LYS A 16 -0.25 7.50 -23.23
N GLY A 17 -0.01 6.28 -23.68
CA GLY A 17 0.62 5.21 -22.89
C GLY A 17 2.08 5.50 -22.52
N HIS A 18 2.84 6.15 -23.40
CA HIS A 18 4.22 6.61 -23.12
C HIS A 18 4.31 7.89 -22.29
N SER A 19 3.17 8.54 -22.03
CA SER A 19 3.06 9.68 -21.10
C SER A 19 2.70 9.21 -19.68
N SER A 20 2.90 7.93 -19.36
CA SER A 20 2.67 7.28 -18.05
C SER A 20 3.58 7.79 -16.92
N HIS A 21 4.28 8.89 -17.16
CA HIS A 21 4.77 9.79 -16.12
C HIS A 21 3.72 10.83 -15.67
N SER A 22 2.47 10.70 -16.12
CA SER A 22 1.33 11.30 -15.43
C SER A 22 0.91 10.32 -14.35
N PRO A 23 0.97 10.67 -13.06
CA PRO A 23 0.42 9.82 -12.01
C PRO A 23 -1.01 9.52 -12.43
N SER A 24 -1.39 8.23 -12.48
CA SER A 24 -2.79 7.84 -12.68
C SER A 24 -3.61 8.80 -11.86
N ALA A 25 -4.54 9.53 -12.49
CA ALA A 25 -5.25 10.61 -11.83
C ALA A 25 -5.90 10.01 -10.59
N VAL A 26 -5.25 10.21 -9.45
CA VAL A 26 -5.60 9.54 -8.23
C VAL A 26 -6.93 10.16 -7.86
N THR A 27 -8.00 9.40 -8.03
CA THR A 27 -9.35 9.92 -7.83
C THR A 27 -9.55 10.12 -6.32
N TYR A 28 -9.18 11.30 -5.83
CA TYR A 28 -9.44 11.77 -4.47
C TYR A 28 -10.89 12.27 -4.32
N THR A 29 -11.86 11.58 -4.92
CA THR A 29 -13.27 11.92 -4.69
C THR A 29 -13.67 11.47 -3.28
N GLY A 30 -14.66 12.16 -2.70
CA GLY A 30 -15.10 11.95 -1.32
C GLY A 30 -15.45 10.49 -1.05
N GLN A 31 -14.53 9.76 -0.42
CA GLN A 31 -14.69 8.36 -0.09
C GLN A 31 -15.54 8.26 1.17
N GLY A 32 -16.76 7.73 1.02
CA GLY A 32 -17.63 7.42 2.14
C GLY A 32 -17.17 6.13 2.85
N PRO A 33 -17.61 5.90 4.11
CA PRO A 33 -17.24 4.70 4.86
C PRO A 33 -17.54 3.40 4.09
N ASN A 34 -18.65 3.37 3.34
CA ASN A 34 -19.18 2.18 2.65
C ASN A 34 -18.98 2.16 1.12
N THR A 35 -18.19 3.08 0.55
CA THR A 35 -18.00 3.13 -0.92
C THR A 35 -16.85 2.23 -1.38
N PHE A 36 -16.71 1.99 -2.69
CA PHE A 36 -15.51 1.34 -3.21
C PHE A 36 -14.25 2.17 -2.91
N VAL A 37 -13.13 1.50 -2.66
CA VAL A 37 -11.84 2.16 -2.41
C VAL A 37 -11.23 2.53 -3.75
N ASN A 38 -11.12 3.83 -4.02
CA ASN A 38 -10.39 4.29 -5.19
C ASN A 38 -8.88 4.12 -4.95
N ASP A 39 -8.09 3.95 -6.01
CA ASP A 39 -6.65 3.67 -5.95
C ASP A 39 -5.87 4.65 -5.05
N GLY A 40 -6.34 5.90 -4.92
CA GLY A 40 -5.77 6.94 -4.05
C GLY A 40 -5.93 6.78 -2.56
N TRP A 41 -6.83 5.90 -2.15
CA TRP A 41 -7.27 5.73 -0.78
C TRP A 41 -7.10 4.27 -0.33
N ALA A 42 -6.25 3.49 -1.01
CA ALA A 42 -5.94 2.11 -0.63
C ALA A 42 -5.52 1.97 0.84
N SER A 43 -4.89 3.01 1.39
CA SER A 43 -4.46 3.08 2.79
C SER A 43 -5.45 3.75 3.74
N ALA A 44 -6.54 4.32 3.23
CA ALA A 44 -7.49 5.14 4.00
C ALA A 44 -8.23 4.37 5.10
N ARG A 45 -8.34 3.04 4.93
CA ARG A 45 -9.03 2.15 5.86
C ARG A 45 -8.10 1.43 6.82
N LEU A 46 -6.78 1.65 6.70
CA LEU A 46 -5.84 1.06 7.63
C LEU A 46 -5.96 1.76 9.00
N PRO A 47 -5.94 1.01 10.12
CA PRO A 47 -6.00 1.59 11.45
C PRO A 47 -4.67 2.27 11.87
N PHE A 48 -3.79 2.55 10.90
CA PHE A 48 -2.50 3.20 11.11
C PHE A 48 -2.12 4.01 9.86
N HIS A 49 -1.44 5.13 10.07
CA HIS A 49 -0.96 5.98 8.99
C HIS A 49 0.23 5.35 8.24
N VAL A 50 0.19 5.41 6.91
CA VAL A 50 1.24 4.93 6.01
C VAL A 50 1.82 6.03 5.10
N THR A 51 1.49 7.29 5.37
CA THR A 51 1.90 8.45 4.55
C THR A 51 3.43 8.62 4.51
N ASN A 52 4.12 8.30 5.61
CA ASN A 52 5.59 8.30 5.67
C ASN A 52 6.12 6.87 5.53
N LYS A 53 6.86 6.61 4.43
CA LYS A 53 7.47 5.29 4.15
C LYS A 53 8.39 4.78 5.27
N TRP A 54 9.17 5.67 5.89
CA TRP A 54 10.08 5.31 6.98
C TRP A 54 9.32 5.04 8.28
N GLY A 55 8.29 5.85 8.55
CA GLY A 55 7.39 5.63 9.69
C GLY A 55 6.60 4.33 9.56
N PHE A 56 6.17 3.98 8.35
CA PHE A 56 5.51 2.71 8.07
C PHE A 56 6.47 1.53 8.25
N ALA A 57 7.69 1.61 7.70
CA ALA A 57 8.70 0.57 7.86
C ALA A 57 9.02 0.32 9.35
N ALA A 58 9.22 1.40 10.13
CA ALA A 58 9.44 1.29 11.57
C ALA A 58 8.28 0.57 12.28
N LYS A 59 7.02 0.98 12.03
CA LYS A 59 5.83 0.33 12.60
C LYS A 59 5.74 -1.15 12.24
N ALA A 60 5.97 -1.48 10.97
CA ALA A 60 5.93 -2.85 10.48
C ALA A 60 6.99 -3.73 11.16
N ILE A 61 8.23 -3.25 11.24
CA ILE A 61 9.34 -3.96 11.89
C ILE A 61 9.03 -4.16 13.38
N THR A 62 8.60 -3.12 14.10
CA THR A 62 8.28 -3.23 15.52
C THR A 62 7.14 -4.23 15.77
N PHE A 63 6.06 -4.16 15.00
CA PHE A 63 4.92 -5.06 15.14
C PHE A 63 5.32 -6.53 14.95
N LEU A 64 6.10 -6.83 13.90
CA LEU A 64 6.58 -8.19 13.63
C LEU A 64 7.62 -8.65 14.64
N ALA A 65 8.54 -7.77 15.06
CA ALA A 65 9.56 -8.10 16.04
C ALA A 65 8.94 -8.47 17.40
N VAL A 66 7.92 -7.75 17.85
CA VAL A 66 7.23 -8.07 19.11
C VAL A 66 6.61 -9.47 19.06
N GLY A 67 5.88 -9.79 17.98
CA GLY A 67 5.28 -11.12 17.82
C GLY A 67 6.33 -12.24 17.71
N PHE A 68 7.44 -11.98 17.01
CA PHE A 68 8.53 -12.93 16.87
C PHE A 68 9.27 -13.20 18.20
N TRP A 69 9.53 -12.16 19.00
CA TRP A 69 10.26 -12.29 20.27
C TRP A 69 9.40 -12.78 21.44
N ALA A 70 8.07 -12.60 21.39
CA ALA A 70 7.18 -12.93 22.50
C ALA A 70 7.34 -14.38 23.03
N PRO A 71 7.39 -15.43 22.20
CA PRO A 71 7.58 -16.80 22.69
C PRO A 71 8.90 -17.00 23.46
N PHE A 72 9.99 -16.39 23.01
CA PHE A 72 11.30 -16.52 23.66
C PHE A 72 11.32 -15.88 25.04
N ILE A 73 10.70 -14.70 25.17
CA ILE A 73 10.55 -14.01 26.46
C ILE A 73 9.70 -14.86 27.41
N VAL A 74 8.61 -15.47 26.93
CA VAL A 74 7.76 -16.36 27.73
C VAL A 74 8.54 -17.59 28.20
N VAL A 75 9.31 -18.23 27.31
CA VAL A 75 10.13 -19.39 27.67
C VAL A 75 11.17 -19.01 28.72
N GLU A 76 11.88 -17.89 28.53
CA GLU A 76 12.87 -17.42 29.50
C GLU A 76 12.23 -17.15 30.87
N TYR A 77 11.05 -16.53 30.88
CA TYR A 77 10.29 -16.32 32.11
C TYR A 77 9.95 -17.64 32.80
N GLN A 78 9.47 -18.64 32.07
CA GLN A 78 9.12 -19.95 32.64
C GLN A 78 10.35 -20.69 33.16
N LEU A 79 11.49 -20.63 32.45
CA LEU A 79 12.74 -21.24 32.91
C LEU A 79 13.25 -20.61 34.20
N ARG A 80 13.22 -19.27 34.29
CA ARG A 80 13.60 -18.56 35.52
C ARG A 80 12.66 -18.91 36.67
N LYS A 81 11.36 -19.00 36.41
CA LYS A 81 10.35 -19.37 37.41
C LYS A 81 10.52 -20.81 37.89
N ALA A 82 10.86 -21.75 37.02
CA ALA A 82 11.05 -23.16 37.37
C ALA A 82 12.35 -23.42 38.16
N ASN A 83 13.31 -22.50 38.10
CA ASN A 83 14.61 -22.61 38.77
C ASN A 83 14.66 -21.85 40.11
N GLN A 84 13.51 -21.38 40.59
CA GLN A 84 13.28 -20.83 41.94
C GLN A 84 12.51 -21.86 42.77
#